data_AF-A0A099T257-F1
#
_entry.id   AF-A0A099T257-F1
#
_cell.length_a   1.000
_cell.length_b   1.000
_cell.length_c   1.000
_cell.angle_alpha   90.00
_cell.angle_beta   90.00
_cell.angle_gamma   90.00
#
_symmetry.space_group_name_H-M   'P 1'
#
loop_
_entity.id
_entity.type
_entity.pdbx_description
1 polymer ?
#
loop_
_entity_poly.entity_id
_entity_poly.type
_entity_poly.pdbx_seq_one_letter_code
_entity_poly.pdbx_strand_id
1 'polypeptide(L)'
;MPYPVAHVMFFVFCICAIAVYTTSVALLRRDISYREIGHILLLLLTGGFFALYPDIMAVYNLIVNGTLAHCYIGAIPTHSLLFSSSAILIGAIIGYVLYREPGKALYTGLFAFSASLSHLLLDDLEGTGIHYLYPISSREINLFSYIGAGFTRDDLVHSLLAAHTPIIFLVVVMMLALFALSHLGFEFGYRSEK
;
A
#
# COMPACT_ATOMS: atom_id res chain seq x y z
N MET A 1 6.15 2.97 -15.82
CA MET A 1 4.94 2.64 -16.62
C MET A 1 3.86 3.69 -16.36
N PRO A 2 2.84 3.93 -17.21
CA PRO A 2 1.84 4.95 -16.96
C PRO A 2 0.51 4.33 -16.53
N TYR A 3 0.46 3.62 -15.40
CA TYR A 3 -0.82 3.18 -14.86
C TYR A 3 -0.98 3.48 -13.36
N PRO A 4 -0.88 4.75 -12.94
CA PRO A 4 -1.24 5.16 -11.58
C PRO A 4 -2.69 4.78 -11.25
N VAL A 5 -3.57 4.68 -12.27
CA VAL A 5 -4.93 4.16 -12.09
C VAL A 5 -4.94 2.69 -11.72
N ALA A 6 -4.08 1.83 -12.29
CA ALA A 6 -4.02 0.42 -11.91
C ALA A 6 -3.46 0.24 -10.49
N HIS A 7 -2.45 1.02 -10.12
CA HIS A 7 -1.88 1.04 -8.77
C HIS A 7 -2.89 1.49 -7.72
N VAL A 8 -3.58 2.60 -7.99
CA VAL A 8 -4.68 3.09 -7.15
C VAL A 8 -5.81 2.08 -7.13
N MET A 9 -6.24 1.52 -8.26
CA MET A 9 -7.34 0.56 -8.31
C MET A 9 -6.99 -0.75 -7.61
N PHE A 10 -5.75 -1.23 -7.69
CA PHE A 10 -5.27 -2.42 -6.99
C PHE A 10 -5.21 -2.19 -5.48
N PHE A 11 -4.65 -1.06 -5.04
CA PHE A 11 -4.69 -0.66 -3.64
C PHE A 11 -6.14 -0.47 -3.15
N VAL A 12 -7.00 0.19 -3.93
CA VAL A 12 -8.44 0.34 -3.68
C VAL A 12 -9.12 -1.04 -3.67
N PHE A 13 -8.73 -2.00 -4.49
CA PHE A 13 -9.30 -3.34 -4.45
C PHE A 13 -8.84 -4.13 -3.22
N CYS A 14 -7.55 -4.04 -2.86
CA CYS A 14 -6.97 -4.76 -1.73
C CYS A 14 -7.36 -4.19 -0.37
N ILE A 15 -7.58 -2.88 -0.28
CA ILE A 15 -7.73 -2.15 0.99
C ILE A 15 -9.07 -1.41 1.02
N CYS A 16 -9.49 -0.79 -0.09
CA CYS A 16 -10.83 -0.21 -0.16
C CYS A 16 -11.93 -1.23 -0.39
N ALA A 17 -11.74 -2.48 -0.81
CA ALA A 17 -12.85 -3.45 -0.76
C ALA A 17 -13.29 -3.68 0.70
N ILE A 18 -12.34 -3.66 1.63
CA ILE A 18 -12.58 -3.74 3.07
C ILE A 18 -13.13 -2.42 3.60
N ALA A 19 -12.56 -1.27 3.22
CA ALA A 19 -13.08 0.04 3.63
C ALA A 19 -14.47 0.33 3.04
N VAL A 20 -14.74 -0.08 1.80
CA VAL A 20 -16.05 -0.04 1.13
C VAL A 20 -16.98 -1.03 1.78
N TYR A 21 -16.53 -2.24 2.15
CA TYR A 21 -17.35 -3.18 2.91
C TYR A 21 -17.76 -2.59 4.27
N THR A 22 -16.83 -2.06 5.06
CA THR A 22 -17.14 -1.44 6.36
C THR A 22 -18.01 -0.19 6.20
N THR A 23 -17.74 0.64 5.19
CA THR A 23 -18.56 1.82 4.87
C THR A 23 -19.96 1.42 4.40
N SER A 24 -20.08 0.39 3.56
CA SER A 24 -21.36 -0.12 3.04
C SER A 24 -22.18 -0.76 4.15
N VAL A 25 -21.56 -1.56 5.02
CA VAL A 25 -22.20 -2.15 6.20
C VAL A 25 -22.66 -1.07 7.17
N ALA A 26 -21.85 -0.03 7.41
CA ALA A 26 -22.25 1.10 8.26
C ALA A 26 -23.39 1.93 7.64
N LEU A 27 -23.37 2.17 6.32
CA LEU A 27 -24.44 2.85 5.58
C LEU A 27 -25.75 2.04 5.62
N LEU A 28 -25.66 0.71 5.43
CA LEU A 28 -26.78 -0.23 5.51
C LEU A 28 -27.42 -0.25 6.90
N ARG A 29 -26.63 -0.04 7.96
CA ARG A 29 -27.12 0.04 9.34
C ARG A 29 -27.74 1.40 9.72
N ARG A 30 -27.68 2.41 8.83
CA ARG A 30 -28.22 3.79 9.03
C ARG A 30 -27.71 4.57 10.25
N ASP A 31 -26.67 4.08 10.92
CA ASP A 31 -26.09 4.67 12.13
C ASP A 31 -24.74 5.37 11.86
N ILE A 32 -24.59 6.07 10.73
CA ILE A 32 -23.35 6.79 10.44
C ILE A 32 -23.36 8.18 11.06
N SER A 33 -22.47 8.40 12.02
CA SER A 33 -22.13 9.72 12.52
C SER A 33 -21.23 10.47 11.52
N TYR A 34 -21.39 11.79 11.40
CA TYR A 34 -20.48 12.66 10.64
C TYR A 34 -19.00 12.45 11.02
N ARG A 35 -18.74 12.07 12.28
CA ARG A 35 -17.39 11.77 12.77
C ARG A 35 -16.79 10.52 12.10
N GLU A 36 -17.61 9.51 11.80
CA GLU A 36 -17.18 8.26 11.18
C GLU A 36 -16.88 8.46 9.69
N ILE A 37 -17.67 9.29 8.99
CA ILE A 37 -17.39 9.70 7.61
C ILE A 37 -16.02 10.38 7.52
N GLY A 38 -15.72 11.29 8.44
CA GLY A 38 -14.42 11.96 8.49
C GLY A 38 -13.25 10.99 8.69
N HIS A 39 -13.44 9.94 9.51
CA HIS A 39 -12.41 8.90 9.72
C HIS A 39 -12.21 8.05 8.47
N ILE A 40 -13.28 7.67 7.77
CA ILE A 40 -13.21 6.90 6.52
C ILE A 40 -12.50 7.71 5.43
N LEU A 41 -12.88 8.99 5.27
CA LEU A 41 -12.28 9.86 4.26
C LEU A 41 -10.78 10.09 4.54
N LEU A 42 -10.41 10.23 5.81
CA LEU A 42 -9.01 10.31 6.23
C LEU A 42 -8.23 9.05 5.85
N LEU A 43 -8.79 7.86 6.09
CA LEU A 43 -8.13 6.61 5.70
C LEU A 43 -8.00 6.47 4.19
N LEU A 44 -9.04 6.84 3.44
CA LEU A 44 -9.00 6.82 1.98
C LEU A 44 -7.91 7.77 1.46
N LEU A 45 -7.80 8.96 2.03
CA LEU A 45 -6.79 9.94 1.65
C LEU A 45 -5.38 9.46 2.02
N THR A 46 -5.21 8.96 3.24
CA THR A 46 -3.92 8.44 3.73
C THR A 46 -3.48 7.25 2.87
N GLY A 47 -4.36 6.27 2.70
CA GLY A 47 -4.09 5.09 1.89
C GLY A 47 -3.79 5.44 0.44
N GLY A 48 -4.65 6.23 -0.20
CA GLY A 48 -4.46 6.62 -1.61
C GLY A 48 -3.18 7.43 -1.83
N PHE A 49 -2.87 8.35 -0.92
CA PHE A 49 -1.62 9.11 -0.98
C PHE A 49 -0.40 8.19 -0.86
N PHE A 50 -0.39 7.28 0.12
CA PHE A 50 0.76 6.40 0.35
C PHE A 50 0.87 5.24 -0.65
N ALA A 51 -0.22 4.85 -1.29
CA ALA A 51 -0.18 3.98 -2.46
C ALA A 51 0.52 4.68 -3.63
N LEU A 52 0.23 5.96 -3.89
CA LEU A 52 0.89 6.74 -4.95
C LEU A 52 2.23 7.36 -4.52
N TYR A 53 2.67 7.12 -3.29
CA TYR A 53 3.86 7.78 -2.75
C TYR A 53 5.15 7.44 -3.49
N PRO A 54 5.41 6.18 -3.91
CA PRO A 54 6.55 5.88 -4.79
C PRO A 54 6.51 6.66 -6.11
N ASP A 55 5.32 6.96 -6.61
CA ASP A 55 5.07 7.67 -7.88
C ASP A 55 5.07 9.20 -7.77
N ILE A 56 5.24 9.78 -6.59
CA ILE A 56 5.11 11.23 -6.38
C ILE A 56 6.05 12.05 -7.29
N MET A 57 7.17 11.47 -7.73
CA MET A 57 8.08 12.10 -8.67
C MET A 57 7.58 12.19 -10.10
N ALA A 58 6.60 11.37 -10.50
CA ALA A 58 5.94 11.52 -11.79
C ALA A 58 5.32 12.92 -11.91
N VAL A 59 4.64 13.37 -10.85
CA VAL A 59 3.97 14.67 -10.79
C VAL A 59 4.99 15.80 -10.83
N TYR A 60 6.05 15.70 -10.01
CA TYR A 60 7.12 16.69 -9.99
C TYR A 60 7.81 16.81 -11.36
N ASN A 61 8.23 15.70 -11.96
CA ASN A 61 8.93 15.69 -13.24
C ASN A 61 8.04 16.12 -14.40
N LEU A 62 6.73 15.87 -14.33
CA LEU A 62 5.79 16.38 -15.33
C LEU A 62 5.73 17.91 -15.30
N ILE A 63 5.67 18.50 -14.10
CA ILE A 63 5.57 19.96 -13.91
C ILE A 63 6.91 20.65 -14.23
N VAL A 64 8.02 20.11 -13.75
CA VAL A 64 9.33 20.78 -13.79
C VAL A 64 10.13 20.42 -15.06
N ASN A 65 10.12 19.15 -15.44
CA ASN A 65 10.99 18.60 -16.49
C ASN A 65 10.23 18.23 -17.78
N GLY A 66 8.89 18.28 -17.78
CA GLY A 66 8.07 17.84 -18.91
C GLY A 66 8.17 16.34 -19.20
N THR A 67 8.58 15.53 -18.22
CA THR A 67 8.77 14.07 -18.38
C THR A 67 7.96 13.29 -17.36
N LEU A 68 7.62 12.03 -17.68
CA LEU A 68 6.94 11.10 -16.78
C LEU A 68 7.91 10.15 -16.06
N ALA A 69 9.20 10.49 -15.98
CA ALA A 69 10.14 9.72 -15.17
C ALA A 69 9.75 9.82 -13.68
N HIS A 70 9.71 8.71 -12.96
CA HIS A 70 9.15 8.70 -11.59
C HIS A 70 9.83 7.78 -10.59
N CYS A 71 10.75 6.92 -11.05
CA CYS A 71 11.40 5.96 -10.17
C CYS A 71 12.51 6.57 -9.29
N TYR A 72 12.87 7.84 -9.51
CA TYR A 72 14.00 8.49 -8.84
C TYR A 72 13.76 9.96 -8.50
N ILE A 73 14.25 10.37 -7.33
CA ILE A 73 14.52 11.76 -6.91
C ILE A 73 16.02 11.99 -7.01
N GLY A 74 16.50 12.51 -8.14
CA GLY A 74 17.94 12.59 -8.39
C GLY A 74 18.58 11.19 -8.32
N ALA A 75 19.46 10.96 -7.35
CA ALA A 75 20.08 9.65 -7.12
C ALA A 75 19.26 8.71 -6.21
N ILE A 76 18.16 9.17 -5.60
CA ILE A 76 17.39 8.38 -4.63
C ILE A 76 16.24 7.66 -5.33
N PRO A 77 16.18 6.31 -5.29
CA PRO A 77 15.08 5.53 -5.84
C PRO A 77 13.82 5.69 -4.98
N THR A 78 12.75 6.19 -5.57
CA THR A 78 11.45 6.27 -4.89
C THR A 78 10.78 4.92 -4.78
N HIS A 79 11.04 4.03 -5.73
CA HIS A 79 10.56 2.65 -5.73
C HIS A 79 11.54 1.77 -4.96
N SER A 80 11.74 2.10 -3.69
CA SER A 80 12.62 1.37 -2.78
C SER A 80 11.95 1.09 -1.46
N LEU A 81 12.40 0.02 -0.80
CA LEU A 81 11.98 -0.29 0.57
C LEU A 81 12.35 0.85 1.51
N LEU A 82 13.53 1.43 1.32
CA LEU A 82 14.02 2.52 2.15
C LEU A 82 13.11 3.75 2.02
N PHE A 83 12.79 4.15 0.79
CA PHE A 83 11.88 5.27 0.54
C PHE A 83 10.49 4.96 1.08
N SER A 84 9.94 3.77 0.80
CA SER A 84 8.62 3.35 1.27
C SER A 84 8.54 3.26 2.79
N SER A 85 9.63 2.94 3.49
CA SER A 85 9.68 2.93 4.95
C SER A 85 9.43 4.31 5.57
N SER A 86 9.69 5.40 4.84
CA SER A 86 9.37 6.76 5.29
C SER A 86 7.86 6.98 5.43
N ALA A 87 7.01 6.17 4.77
CA ALA A 87 5.57 6.17 4.99
C ALA A 87 5.19 5.83 6.44
N ILE A 88 5.99 5.02 7.15
CA ILE A 88 5.79 4.75 8.58
C ILE A 88 5.93 6.05 9.37
N LEU A 89 7.00 6.81 9.13
CA LEU A 89 7.28 8.05 9.86
C LEU A 89 6.26 9.13 9.52
N ILE A 90 5.99 9.37 8.24
CA ILE A 90 5.06 10.41 7.80
C ILE A 90 3.64 10.04 8.24
N GLY A 91 3.23 8.79 8.05
CA GLY A 91 1.93 8.28 8.51
C GLY A 91 1.78 8.36 10.03
N ALA A 92 2.84 8.09 10.79
CA ALA A 92 2.81 8.25 12.25
C ALA A 92 2.68 9.71 12.68
N ILE A 93 3.35 10.65 12.00
CA ILE A 93 3.18 12.08 12.25
C ILE A 93 1.73 12.51 12.00
N ILE A 94 1.16 12.12 10.85
CA ILE A 94 -0.24 12.40 10.50
C ILE A 94 -1.18 11.83 11.57
N GLY A 95 -1.00 10.55 11.92
CA GLY A 95 -1.80 9.90 12.95
C GLY A 95 -1.67 10.56 14.32
N TYR A 96 -0.47 11.00 14.71
CA TYR A 96 -0.27 11.70 15.97
C TYR A 96 -0.95 13.07 16.00
N VAL A 97 -0.88 13.84 14.91
CA VAL A 97 -1.55 15.13 14.79
C VAL A 97 -3.06 14.99 14.96
N LEU A 98 -3.63 13.93 14.38
CA LEU A 98 -5.08 13.69 14.32
C LEU A 98 -5.64 13.06 15.59
N TYR A 99 -5.00 11.98 16.07
CA TYR A 99 -5.51 11.22 17.21
C TYR A 99 -4.94 11.67 18.55
N ARG A 100 -3.80 12.39 18.55
CA ARG A 100 -3.05 12.76 19.76
C ARG A 100 -2.70 11.57 20.65
N GLU A 101 -2.64 10.38 20.06
CA GLU A 101 -2.43 9.12 20.75
C GLU A 101 -1.29 8.34 20.05
N PRO A 102 -0.22 7.99 20.76
CA PRO A 102 0.96 7.38 20.14
C PRO A 102 0.68 5.98 19.56
N GLY A 103 -0.24 5.22 20.17
CA GLY A 103 -0.67 3.94 19.63
C GLY A 103 -1.28 4.09 18.24
N LYS A 104 -2.32 4.93 18.12
CA LYS A 104 -2.97 5.21 16.82
C LYS A 104 -2.04 5.86 15.81
N ALA A 105 -1.08 6.67 16.26
CA ALA A 105 -0.03 7.20 15.40
C ALA A 105 0.76 6.06 14.74
N LEU A 106 1.28 5.12 15.53
CA LEU A 106 2.02 3.97 15.01
C LEU A 106 1.19 3.16 14.01
N TYR A 107 -0.08 2.88 14.32
CA TYR A 107 -0.96 2.13 13.41
C TYR A 107 -1.31 2.91 12.14
N THR A 108 -1.39 4.24 12.20
CA THR A 108 -1.52 5.07 10.99
C THR A 108 -0.27 4.95 10.11
N GLY A 109 0.92 4.90 10.73
CA GLY A 109 2.18 4.63 10.02
C GLY A 109 2.23 3.24 9.39
N LEU A 110 1.78 2.21 10.10
CA LEU A 110 1.69 0.84 9.55
C LEU A 110 0.69 0.76 8.39
N PHE A 111 -0.45 1.44 8.50
CA PHE A 111 -1.42 1.54 7.42
C PHE A 111 -0.83 2.24 6.19
N ALA A 112 -0.18 3.38 6.38
CA ALA A 112 0.54 4.10 5.32
C ALA A 112 1.61 3.21 4.65
N PHE A 113 2.39 2.50 5.43
CA PHE A 113 3.40 1.59 4.90
C PHE A 113 2.81 0.42 4.12
N SER A 114 1.70 -0.16 4.59
CA SER A 114 0.99 -1.22 3.85
C SER A 114 0.50 -0.71 2.48
N ALA A 115 0.10 0.57 2.39
CA ALA A 115 -0.28 1.18 1.13
C ALA A 115 0.91 1.31 0.17
N SER A 116 2.06 1.80 0.65
CA SER A 116 3.26 1.86 -0.19
C SER A 116 3.74 0.46 -0.61
N LEU A 117 3.68 -0.54 0.28
CA LEU A 117 4.02 -1.93 -0.07
C LEU A 117 3.09 -2.51 -1.15
N SER A 118 1.81 -2.15 -1.15
CA SER A 118 0.89 -2.61 -2.20
C SER A 118 1.25 -2.07 -3.59
N HIS A 119 1.81 -0.86 -3.66
CA HIS A 119 2.30 -0.26 -4.90
C HIS A 119 3.51 -1.05 -5.40
N LEU A 120 4.51 -1.27 -4.54
CA LEU A 120 5.69 -2.08 -4.88
C LEU A 120 5.32 -3.52 -5.26
N LEU A 121 4.26 -4.08 -4.66
CA LEU A 121 3.77 -5.41 -5.01
C LEU A 121 3.21 -5.44 -6.43
N LEU A 122 2.50 -4.39 -6.83
CA LEU A 122 1.98 -4.28 -8.19
C LEU A 122 3.10 -4.04 -9.20
N ASP A 123 4.06 -3.19 -8.87
CA ASP A 123 5.26 -2.98 -9.68
C ASP A 123 6.00 -4.31 -9.98
N ASP A 124 6.15 -5.16 -8.97
CA ASP A 124 6.73 -6.50 -9.13
C ASP A 124 5.86 -7.39 -10.02
N LEU A 125 4.53 -7.36 -9.85
CA LEU A 125 3.58 -8.12 -10.68
C LEU A 125 3.63 -7.71 -12.15
N GLU A 126 3.88 -6.43 -12.43
CA GLU A 126 4.07 -5.91 -13.79
C GLU A 126 5.46 -6.23 -14.37
N GLY A 127 6.37 -6.80 -13.56
CA GLY A 127 7.71 -7.19 -14.00
C GLY A 127 8.62 -6.00 -14.27
N THR A 128 8.44 -4.91 -13.52
CA THR A 128 9.27 -3.70 -13.67
C THR A 128 10.65 -3.91 -13.08
N GLY A 129 11.70 -3.53 -13.82
CA GLY A 129 13.10 -3.64 -13.38
C GLY A 129 13.45 -2.61 -12.30
N ILE A 130 13.06 -2.88 -11.06
CA ILE A 130 13.18 -1.94 -9.94
C ILE A 130 14.35 -2.27 -9.01
N HIS A 131 15.02 -1.23 -8.51
CA HIS A 131 16.15 -1.33 -7.59
C HIS A 131 15.72 -1.11 -6.13
N TYR A 132 14.95 -2.03 -5.55
CA TYR A 132 14.32 -1.80 -4.24
C TYR A 132 15.27 -1.58 -3.06
N LEU A 133 16.50 -2.08 -3.15
CA LEU A 133 17.49 -1.99 -2.08
C LEU A 133 18.50 -0.88 -2.27
N TYR A 134 18.39 -0.07 -3.31
CA TYR A 134 19.34 1.03 -3.50
C TYR A 134 19.19 2.07 -2.36
N PRO A 135 20.30 2.63 -1.83
CA PRO A 135 21.68 2.56 -2.33
C PRO A 135 22.50 1.36 -1.86
N ILE A 136 21.93 0.47 -1.04
CA ILE A 136 22.63 -0.70 -0.49
C ILE A 136 23.02 -1.69 -1.61
N SER A 137 22.17 -1.81 -2.63
CA SER A 137 22.44 -2.64 -3.82
C SER A 137 21.85 -2.00 -5.07
N SER A 138 22.62 -1.99 -6.16
CA SER A 138 22.17 -1.55 -7.49
C SER A 138 21.59 -2.68 -8.34
N ARG A 139 21.39 -3.88 -7.77
CA ARG A 139 20.77 -4.99 -8.50
C ARG A 139 19.27 -4.73 -8.68
N GLU A 140 18.78 -4.98 -9.88
CA GLU A 140 17.35 -5.17 -10.10
C GLU A 140 16.95 -6.47 -9.42
N ILE A 141 16.03 -6.36 -8.48
CA ILE A 141 15.48 -7.52 -7.77
C ILE A 141 13.97 -7.33 -7.67
N ASN A 142 13.22 -8.41 -7.64
CA ASN A 142 11.84 -8.35 -7.18
C ASN A 142 11.88 -8.36 -5.65
N LEU A 143 11.25 -7.37 -5.04
CA LEU A 143 11.10 -7.31 -3.59
C LEU A 143 10.34 -8.54 -3.08
N PHE A 144 9.32 -8.91 -3.84
CA PHE A 144 8.49 -10.07 -3.65
C PHE A 144 9.02 -11.18 -4.55
N SER A 145 9.83 -12.06 -3.95
CA SER A 145 10.46 -13.20 -4.64
C SER A 145 9.45 -14.03 -5.44
N TYR A 146 9.89 -14.66 -6.52
CA TYR A 146 9.07 -15.46 -7.45
C TYR A 146 7.94 -14.72 -8.20
N ILE A 147 7.68 -13.44 -7.91
CA ILE A 147 6.90 -12.61 -8.82
C ILE A 147 7.72 -12.40 -10.10
N GLY A 148 7.10 -12.54 -11.28
CA GLY A 148 7.80 -12.43 -12.57
C GLY A 148 8.70 -13.62 -12.95
N ALA A 149 8.85 -14.62 -12.07
CA ALA A 149 9.39 -15.92 -12.46
C ALA A 149 8.34 -16.61 -13.33
N GLY A 150 8.44 -16.46 -14.66
CA GLY A 150 7.54 -17.14 -15.58
C GLY A 150 7.54 -18.65 -15.33
N PHE A 151 6.55 -19.37 -15.85
CA PHE A 151 6.50 -20.84 -15.86
C PHE A 151 7.56 -21.46 -16.79
N THR A 152 8.72 -20.81 -16.93
CA THR A 152 9.77 -21.10 -17.90
C THR A 152 10.74 -22.18 -17.43
N ARG A 153 10.60 -22.65 -16.18
CA ARG A 153 11.29 -23.85 -15.68
C ARG A 153 10.28 -24.99 -15.58
N ASP A 154 10.61 -26.11 -16.21
CA ASP A 154 9.81 -27.35 -16.24
C ASP A 154 9.69 -28.07 -14.87
N ASP A 155 10.09 -27.42 -13.78
CA ASP A 155 10.01 -27.98 -12.44
C ASP A 155 8.69 -27.58 -11.75
N LEU A 156 7.97 -28.59 -11.27
CA LEU A 156 6.69 -28.44 -10.58
C LEU A 156 6.83 -27.56 -9.34
N VAL A 157 7.93 -27.69 -8.59
CA VAL A 157 8.16 -26.90 -7.37
C VAL A 157 8.31 -25.42 -7.73
N HIS A 158 9.08 -25.09 -8.77
CA HIS A 158 9.20 -23.72 -9.25
C HIS A 158 7.87 -23.13 -9.70
N SER A 159 7.08 -23.89 -10.46
CA SER A 159 5.76 -23.45 -10.96
C SER A 159 4.77 -23.22 -9.82
N LEU A 160 4.76 -24.09 -8.80
CA LEU A 160 3.94 -23.92 -7.61
C LEU A 160 4.34 -22.67 -6.82
N LEU A 161 5.65 -22.44 -6.63
CA LEU A 161 6.14 -21.24 -5.94
C LEU A 161 5.77 -19.96 -6.71
N ALA A 162 6.03 -19.91 -8.02
CA ALA A 162 5.66 -18.77 -8.88
C ALA A 162 4.15 -18.45 -8.82
N ALA A 163 3.29 -19.47 -8.75
CA ALA A 163 1.84 -19.27 -8.67
C ALA A 163 1.36 -18.79 -7.28
N HIS A 164 1.92 -19.31 -6.19
CA HIS A 164 1.40 -19.08 -4.84
C HIS A 164 2.06 -17.92 -4.11
N THR A 165 3.35 -17.67 -4.35
CA THR A 165 4.10 -16.63 -3.65
C THR A 165 3.51 -15.22 -3.83
N PRO A 166 3.07 -14.77 -5.03
CA PRO A 166 2.40 -13.47 -5.17
C PRO A 166 1.13 -13.37 -4.33
N ILE A 167 0.34 -14.46 -4.25
CA ILE A 167 -0.89 -14.52 -3.46
C ILE A 167 -0.56 -14.40 -1.96
N ILE A 168 0.48 -15.08 -1.49
CA ILE A 168 0.92 -14.99 -0.10
C ILE A 168 1.33 -13.55 0.25
N PHE A 169 2.10 -12.89 -0.61
CA PHE A 169 2.49 -11.50 -0.37
C PHE A 169 1.30 -10.54 -0.37
N LEU A 170 0.35 -10.73 -1.28
CA LEU A 170 -0.92 -10.01 -1.28
C LEU A 170 -1.64 -10.16 0.07
N VAL A 171 -1.77 -11.39 0.56
CA VAL A 171 -2.43 -11.68 1.83
C VAL A 171 -1.68 -11.03 2.99
N VAL A 172 -0.34 -11.06 3.01
CA VAL A 172 0.46 -10.42 4.06
C VAL A 172 0.27 -8.90 4.07
N VAL A 173 0.30 -8.25 2.91
CA VAL A 173 0.07 -6.80 2.80
C VAL A 173 -1.33 -6.44 3.25
N MET A 174 -2.35 -7.21 2.85
CA MET A 174 -3.73 -7.04 3.32
C MET A 174 -3.86 -7.24 4.84
N MET A 175 -3.18 -8.25 5.39
CA MET A 175 -3.22 -8.54 6.83
C MET A 175 -2.57 -7.42 7.65
N LEU A 176 -1.47 -6.84 7.17
CA LEU A 176 -0.83 -5.69 7.81
C LEU A 176 -1.78 -4.49 7.88
N ALA A 177 -2.48 -4.21 6.78
CA ALA A 177 -3.45 -3.13 6.74
C ALA A 177 -4.65 -3.39 7.65
N LEU A 178 -5.22 -4.61 7.62
CA LEU A 178 -6.33 -5.01 8.48
C LEU A 178 -5.96 -4.93 9.96
N PHE A 179 -4.75 -5.36 10.31
CA PHE A 179 -4.20 -5.24 11.65
C PHE A 179 -4.05 -3.78 12.07
N ALA A 180 -3.60 -2.90 11.18
CA ALA A 180 -3.56 -1.46 11.47
C ALA A 180 -4.98 -0.88 11.68
N LEU A 181 -5.93 -1.23 10.81
CA LEU A 181 -7.31 -0.76 10.88
C LEU A 181 -8.03 -1.20 12.16
N SER A 182 -7.79 -2.44 12.64
CA SER A 182 -8.40 -2.94 13.87
C SER A 182 -8.01 -2.09 15.09
N HIS A 183 -6.79 -1.57 15.12
CA HIS A 183 -6.30 -0.69 16.19
C HIS A 183 -6.67 0.78 16.00
N LEU A 184 -7.14 1.16 14.82
CA LEU A 184 -7.70 2.48 14.53
C LEU A 184 -9.21 2.56 14.82
N GLY A 185 -9.81 1.49 15.36
CA GLY A 185 -11.21 1.43 15.75
C GLY A 185 -12.15 0.85 14.69
N PHE A 186 -11.61 0.25 13.62
CA PHE A 186 -12.39 -0.52 12.65
C PHE A 186 -12.44 -1.97 13.13
N GLU A 187 -13.24 -2.24 14.16
CA GLU A 187 -13.48 -3.61 14.62
C GLU A 187 -14.30 -4.36 13.55
N PHE A 188 -13.72 -5.43 13.00
CA PHE A 188 -14.42 -6.39 12.12
C PHE A 188 -15.31 -7.37 12.90
N GLY A 189 -15.66 -7.03 14.14
CA GLY A 189 -16.48 -7.87 15.01
C GLY A 189 -17.94 -7.83 14.59
N TYR A 190 -18.53 -9.02 14.38
CA TYR A 190 -19.96 -9.19 14.50
C TYR A 190 -20.33 -8.78 15.93
N ARG A 191 -20.83 -7.55 16.14
CA ARG A 191 -21.47 -7.21 17.41
C ARG A 191 -22.62 -8.20 17.57
N SER A 192 -22.46 -9.17 18.47
CA SER A 192 -23.61 -9.87 19.02
C SER A 192 -24.43 -8.79 19.70
N GLU A 193 -25.58 -8.46 19.11
CA GLU A 193 -26.57 -7.61 19.76
C GLU A 193 -26.82 -8.17 21.17
N LYS A 194 -26.81 -7.27 22.16
CA LYS A 194 -27.28 -7.53 23.51
C LYS A 194 -28.75 -7.16 23.59
#